data_AF-A0A2H9TL80-F1
#
_entry.id   AF-A0A2H9TL80-F1
#
_cell.length_a   1.000
_cell.length_b   1.000
_cell.length_c   1.000
_cell.angle_alpha   90.00
_cell.angle_beta   90.00
_cell.angle_gamma   90.00
#
_symmetry.space_group_name_H-M   'P 1'
#
loop_
_entity.id
_entity.type
_entity.pdbx_description
1 polymer ?
#
loop_
_entity_poly.entity_id
_entity_poly.type
_entity_poly.pdbx_seq_one_letter_code
_entity_poly.pdbx_strand_id
1 'polypeptide(L)'
;MCVLFHPDKHLDELQKTAAQCIFNKIHTAYSVLSDAQLRPIYDEHGIQGVEAAKQLGDYLDGDLQKLRDELARRRSGLRSRTVVSAGIDASMLLEDWTPIQNELVWSDYVPQVSNVALTHKLEGTLEDGTSYSVAYSAATKNGQGNGIVSGTITRQMSERLYGRLEFAVGSQRRLGWGLSYALSQKMSMDVLLTTDYYGGAIEPGYQVTISRAIVDQLAASLTFSNGNIAAGLGYISETNPASLTCQLADERISLSAKYAQQLDDTNTLKVKLNTAGPVLLGLGLVRSSDSDTKTAFHFEAGPIGVGLKIVHTLRDLSLILPIYISRELSSHSILLGVALPSLVGLVVHNFALEPWRRHCKERYWSDFVATQIHLVEERRNETAMAVTLMEPFYQRKRLQEEPNGLIITSAYYERASPMGSPLQAPNPTNVLDVTIPLQMLVVDSQICLEKGSKSNLLGFYDIAVGHAKLLRIDYCFRGIKHQACIADEAQVLLPLRSHIIPE
;
A
#
# COMPACT_ATOMS: atom_id res chain seq x y z
N MET A 1 2.06 -15.27 40.71
CA MET A 1 1.56 -13.88 40.63
C MET A 1 0.14 -13.72 41.20
N CYS A 2 -0.88 -14.51 40.82
CA CYS A 2 -2.27 -14.32 41.31
C CYS A 2 -2.44 -14.34 42.83
N VAL A 3 -1.65 -15.14 43.55
CA VAL A 3 -1.69 -15.22 45.03
C VAL A 3 -1.15 -13.96 45.70
N LEU A 4 -0.33 -13.16 45.01
CA LEU A 4 0.27 -11.92 45.54
C LEU A 4 -0.73 -10.76 45.49
N PHE A 5 -1.51 -10.65 44.42
CA PHE A 5 -2.44 -9.53 44.16
C PHE A 5 -3.89 -9.82 44.54
N HIS A 6 -4.16 -10.82 45.40
CA HIS A 6 -5.53 -11.13 45.79
C HIS A 6 -6.11 -10.01 46.69
N PRO A 7 -7.31 -9.48 46.40
CA PRO A 7 -7.87 -8.33 47.13
C PRO A 7 -7.99 -8.57 48.64
N ASP A 8 -8.31 -9.79 49.07
CA ASP A 8 -8.47 -10.14 50.50
C ASP A 8 -7.21 -9.96 51.36
N LYS A 9 -6.01 -9.87 50.76
CA LYS A 9 -4.74 -9.74 51.50
C LYS A 9 -4.39 -8.29 51.87
N HIS A 10 -5.10 -7.32 51.32
CA HIS A 10 -4.86 -5.90 51.55
C HIS A 10 -5.94 -5.37 52.49
N LEU A 11 -5.55 -4.59 53.51
CA LEU A 11 -6.50 -4.03 54.48
C LEU A 11 -7.08 -2.70 53.98
N ASP A 12 -6.24 -1.86 53.36
CA ASP A 12 -6.61 -0.55 52.86
C ASP A 12 -7.48 -0.64 51.61
N GLU A 13 -8.56 0.16 51.56
CA GLU A 13 -9.54 0.13 50.46
C GLU A 13 -8.92 0.55 49.11
N LEU A 14 -8.02 1.54 49.10
CA LEU A 14 -7.29 1.95 47.89
C LEU A 14 -6.32 0.88 47.38
N GLN A 15 -5.72 0.10 48.29
CA GLN A 15 -4.84 -1.01 47.91
C GLN A 15 -5.64 -2.21 47.42
N LYS A 16 -6.82 -2.47 47.99
CA LYS A 16 -7.74 -3.51 47.54
C LYS A 16 -8.20 -3.29 46.10
N THR A 17 -8.61 -2.07 45.75
CA THR A 17 -9.06 -1.75 44.39
C THR A 17 -7.92 -1.87 43.37
N ALA A 18 -6.74 -1.37 43.70
CA ALA A 18 -5.54 -1.51 42.87
C ALA A 18 -5.14 -2.99 42.70
N ALA A 19 -5.13 -3.77 43.79
CA ALA A 19 -4.84 -5.20 43.76
C ALA A 19 -5.86 -5.96 42.90
N GLN A 20 -7.15 -5.66 43.02
CA GLN A 20 -8.21 -6.26 42.21
C GLN A 20 -8.03 -5.96 40.71
N CYS A 21 -7.64 -4.73 40.34
CA CYS A 21 -7.34 -4.38 38.96
C CYS A 21 -6.18 -5.21 38.39
N ILE A 22 -5.07 -5.30 39.13
CA ILE A 22 -3.90 -6.09 38.72
C ILE A 22 -4.24 -7.59 38.67
N PHE A 23 -5.00 -8.09 39.64
CA PHE A 23 -5.47 -9.47 39.68
C PHE A 23 -6.28 -9.83 38.44
N ASN A 24 -7.23 -8.97 38.05
CA ASN A 24 -8.03 -9.15 36.84
C ASN A 24 -7.16 -9.17 35.59
N LYS A 25 -6.16 -8.26 35.46
CA LYS A 25 -5.21 -8.25 34.34
C LYS A 25 -4.40 -9.55 34.24
N ILE A 26 -3.94 -10.09 35.37
CA ILE A 26 -3.18 -11.35 35.39
C ILE A 26 -4.09 -12.54 35.04
N HIS A 27 -5.30 -12.56 35.61
CA HIS A 27 -6.28 -13.61 35.35
C HIS A 27 -6.71 -13.64 33.88
N THR A 28 -6.97 -12.47 33.27
CA THR A 28 -7.31 -12.40 31.85
C THR A 28 -6.15 -12.86 30.97
N ALA A 29 -4.92 -12.41 31.24
CA ALA A 29 -3.74 -12.85 30.50
C ALA A 29 -3.56 -14.38 30.59
N TYR A 30 -3.68 -14.96 31.78
CA TYR A 30 -3.64 -16.42 31.96
C TYR A 30 -4.75 -17.12 31.17
N SER A 31 -5.99 -16.63 31.23
CA SER A 31 -7.12 -17.23 30.51
C SER A 31 -6.92 -17.25 28.99
N VAL A 32 -6.30 -16.22 28.42
CA VAL A 32 -6.06 -16.11 26.97
C VAL A 32 -4.88 -16.96 26.54
N LEU A 33 -3.78 -16.94 27.29
CA LEU A 33 -2.55 -17.67 26.94
C LEU A 33 -2.64 -19.18 27.23
N SER A 34 -3.50 -19.59 28.18
CA SER A 34 -3.76 -20.99 28.51
C SER A 34 -4.68 -21.68 27.51
N ASP A 35 -5.50 -20.92 26.77
CA ASP A 35 -6.45 -21.43 25.78
C ASP A 35 -5.78 -21.56 24.39
N ALA A 36 -5.85 -22.76 23.81
CA ALA A 36 -5.27 -23.07 22.50
C ALA A 36 -5.94 -22.32 21.33
N GLN A 37 -7.20 -21.91 21.45
CA GLN A 37 -7.93 -21.19 20.39
C GLN A 37 -7.74 -19.68 20.47
N LEU A 38 -7.71 -19.12 21.68
CA LEU A 38 -7.57 -17.67 21.88
C LEU A 38 -6.13 -17.18 21.73
N ARG A 39 -5.14 -18.03 22.02
CA ARG A 39 -3.72 -17.70 21.87
C ARG A 39 -3.32 -17.27 20.46
N PRO A 40 -3.62 -18.01 19.37
CA PRO A 40 -3.26 -17.58 18.02
C PRO A 40 -3.97 -16.29 17.60
N ILE A 41 -5.22 -16.08 18.04
CA ILE A 41 -5.97 -14.84 17.79
C ILE A 41 -5.30 -13.66 18.49
N TYR A 42 -4.82 -13.87 19.73
CA TYR A 42 -4.06 -12.86 20.45
C TYR A 42 -2.73 -12.55 19.76
N ASP A 43 -2.01 -13.57 19.29
CA ASP A 43 -0.73 -13.40 18.60
C ASP A 43 -0.89 -12.63 17.27
N GLU A 44 -2.00 -12.81 16.55
CA GLU A 44 -2.26 -12.15 15.26
C GLU A 44 -2.96 -10.77 15.40
N HIS A 45 -3.87 -10.63 16.36
CA HIS A 45 -4.80 -9.48 16.44
C HIS A 45 -4.84 -8.79 17.81
N GLY A 46 -4.03 -9.24 18.78
CA GLY A 46 -3.96 -8.67 20.12
C GLY A 46 -5.24 -8.81 20.94
N ILE A 47 -5.36 -8.00 22.00
CA ILE A 47 -6.50 -8.08 22.94
C ILE A 47 -7.84 -7.75 22.27
N GLN A 48 -7.86 -6.86 21.27
CA GLN A 48 -9.08 -6.50 20.54
C GLN A 48 -9.63 -7.67 19.72
N GLY A 49 -8.76 -8.47 19.10
CA GLY A 49 -9.16 -9.69 18.41
C GLY A 49 -9.76 -10.72 19.36
N VAL A 50 -9.19 -10.86 20.55
CA VAL A 50 -9.70 -11.74 21.59
C VAL A 50 -11.06 -11.28 22.13
N GLU A 51 -11.25 -9.97 22.35
CA GLU A 51 -12.54 -9.41 22.77
C GLU A 51 -13.61 -9.59 21.71
N ALA A 52 -13.28 -9.35 20.44
CA ALA A 52 -14.19 -9.61 19.32
C ALA A 52 -14.54 -11.11 19.23
N ALA A 53 -13.55 -12.00 19.37
CA ALA A 53 -13.77 -13.44 19.38
C ALA A 53 -14.66 -13.88 20.57
N LYS A 54 -14.45 -13.31 21.76
CA LYS A 54 -15.30 -13.56 22.94
C LYS A 54 -16.73 -13.05 22.76
N GLN A 55 -16.92 -11.90 22.10
CA GLN A 55 -18.26 -11.38 21.75
C GLN A 55 -18.96 -12.23 20.70
N LEU A 56 -18.18 -12.88 19.82
CA LEU A 56 -18.65 -13.84 18.81
C LEU A 56 -18.78 -15.27 19.37
N GLY A 57 -18.64 -15.44 20.69
CA GLY A 57 -18.37 -16.67 21.44
C GLY A 57 -19.31 -17.87 21.24
N ASP A 58 -20.34 -17.75 20.41
CA ASP A 58 -21.28 -18.84 20.07
C ASP A 58 -21.17 -19.34 18.61
N TYR A 59 -20.36 -18.71 17.74
CA TYR A 59 -20.33 -19.00 16.29
C TYR A 59 -19.01 -19.59 15.74
N LEU A 60 -18.06 -19.94 16.62
CA LEU A 60 -16.63 -20.03 16.25
C LEU A 60 -16.15 -21.35 15.61
N ASP A 61 -16.95 -22.40 15.52
CA ASP A 61 -16.45 -23.73 15.09
C ASP A 61 -16.56 -24.06 13.59
N GLY A 62 -16.81 -23.10 12.69
CA GLY A 62 -16.74 -23.42 11.24
C GLY A 62 -16.96 -22.32 10.21
N ASP A 63 -17.44 -21.14 10.61
CA ASP A 63 -17.95 -20.16 9.64
C ASP A 63 -16.99 -19.02 9.29
N LEU A 64 -15.83 -18.88 9.94
CA LEU A 64 -14.86 -17.83 9.58
C LEU A 64 -14.24 -18.00 8.18
N GLN A 65 -14.00 -19.25 7.76
CA GLN A 65 -13.56 -19.53 6.39
C GLN A 65 -14.68 -19.26 5.38
N LYS A 66 -15.91 -19.66 5.69
CA LYS A 66 -17.08 -19.38 4.84
C LYS A 66 -17.38 -17.89 4.73
N LEU A 67 -17.22 -17.13 5.81
CA LEU A 67 -17.35 -15.67 5.83
C LEU A 67 -16.23 -15.00 5.03
N ARG A 68 -14.99 -15.50 5.11
CA ARG A 68 -13.90 -15.02 4.24
C ARG A 68 -14.21 -15.29 2.76
N ASP A 69 -14.71 -16.48 2.44
CA ASP A 69 -15.11 -16.85 1.08
C ASP A 69 -16.36 -16.06 0.60
N GLU A 70 -17.34 -15.80 1.46
CA GLU A 70 -18.50 -14.97 1.16
C GLU A 70 -18.13 -13.49 1.00
N LEU A 71 -17.23 -12.96 1.83
CA LEU A 71 -16.73 -11.59 1.69
C LEU A 71 -15.86 -11.43 0.44
N ALA A 72 -15.11 -12.46 0.05
CA ALA A 72 -14.38 -12.51 -1.23
C ALA A 72 -15.35 -12.51 -2.42
N ARG A 73 -16.45 -13.28 -2.35
CA ARG A 73 -17.53 -13.30 -3.37
C ARG A 73 -18.31 -12.00 -3.45
N ARG A 74 -18.59 -11.34 -2.31
CA ARG A 74 -19.33 -10.06 -2.28
C ARG A 74 -18.51 -8.89 -2.83
N ARG A 75 -17.17 -8.91 -2.68
CA ARG A 75 -16.28 -7.88 -3.25
C ARG A 75 -16.11 -7.98 -4.77
N SER A 76 -16.50 -9.09 -5.42
CA SER A 76 -16.25 -9.33 -6.86
C SER A 76 -17.41 -8.97 -7.80
N GLY A 77 -18.57 -8.54 -7.29
CA GLY A 77 -19.77 -8.36 -8.14
C GLY A 77 -19.74 -7.12 -9.04
N LEU A 78 -19.11 -6.03 -8.60
CA LEU A 78 -19.15 -4.73 -9.27
C LEU A 78 -17.78 -4.04 -9.24
N ARG A 79 -17.13 -3.93 -10.39
CA ARG A 79 -15.88 -3.18 -10.58
C ARG A 79 -16.20 -1.90 -11.34
N SER A 80 -16.02 -0.77 -10.68
CA SER A 80 -16.07 0.53 -11.34
C SER A 80 -14.65 0.96 -11.67
N ARG A 81 -14.42 1.58 -12.84
CA ARG A 81 -13.13 2.13 -13.24
C ARG A 81 -13.34 3.44 -13.96
N THR A 82 -12.70 4.50 -13.48
CA THR A 82 -12.78 5.84 -14.04
C THR A 82 -11.45 6.26 -14.62
N VAL A 83 -11.45 6.75 -15.85
CA VAL A 83 -10.31 7.34 -16.53
C VAL A 83 -10.67 8.79 -16.83
N VAL A 84 -9.91 9.73 -16.26
CA VAL A 84 -10.05 11.16 -16.58
C VAL A 84 -8.78 11.57 -17.29
N SER A 85 -8.90 12.23 -18.43
CA SER A 85 -7.78 12.84 -19.12
C SER A 85 -8.01 14.30 -19.44
N ALA A 86 -7.03 15.14 -19.18
CA ALA A 86 -7.08 16.57 -19.50
C ALA A 86 -5.77 16.97 -20.15
N GLY A 87 -5.80 17.23 -21.45
CA GLY A 87 -4.60 17.58 -22.21
C GLY A 87 -4.36 19.08 -22.25
N ILE A 88 -3.11 19.46 -22.02
CA ILE A 88 -2.64 20.83 -22.00
C ILE A 88 -1.74 21.03 -23.22
N ASP A 89 -2.06 22.03 -24.06
CA ASP A 89 -1.16 22.45 -25.13
C ASP A 89 -0.18 23.49 -24.57
N ALA A 90 1.11 23.14 -24.52
CA ALA A 90 2.18 24.00 -24.06
C ALA A 90 3.13 24.40 -25.21
N SER A 91 2.80 24.10 -26.48
CA SER A 91 3.70 24.38 -27.60
C SER A 91 4.01 25.87 -27.75
N MET A 92 3.03 26.75 -27.51
CA MET A 92 3.17 28.21 -27.56
C MET A 92 4.18 28.76 -26.54
N LEU A 93 4.40 28.07 -25.41
CA LEU A 93 5.37 28.49 -24.40
C LEU A 93 6.82 28.17 -24.80
N LEU A 94 7.02 27.23 -25.72
CA LEU A 94 8.33 26.63 -26.00
C LEU A 94 8.82 26.85 -27.42
N GLU A 95 7.93 27.08 -28.39
CA GLU A 95 8.28 27.34 -29.79
C GLU A 95 8.46 28.83 -30.10
N ASP A 96 7.71 29.73 -29.45
CA ASP A 96 7.73 31.18 -29.73
C ASP A 96 8.75 31.93 -28.85
N TRP A 97 10.04 31.64 -29.03
CA TRP A 97 11.13 32.52 -28.55
C TRP A 97 11.49 33.54 -29.65
N THR A 98 10.54 34.38 -30.06
CA THR A 98 10.87 35.52 -30.93
C THR A 98 11.42 36.69 -30.09
N PRO A 99 12.48 37.40 -30.54
CA PRO A 99 13.04 38.52 -29.81
C PRO A 99 12.05 39.69 -29.77
N ILE A 100 11.39 39.79 -28.62
CA ILE A 100 10.57 40.85 -28.02
C ILE A 100 10.69 42.22 -28.74
N GLN A 101 9.66 42.60 -29.49
CA GLN A 101 9.34 44.01 -29.76
C GLN A 101 7.89 44.42 -29.39
N ASN A 102 7.03 43.49 -28.94
CA ASN A 102 5.67 43.83 -28.52
C ASN A 102 5.45 43.57 -27.02
N GLU A 103 4.67 44.45 -26.40
CA GLU A 103 4.28 44.44 -24.99
C GLU A 103 3.77 43.05 -24.56
N LEU A 104 4.38 42.49 -23.51
CA LEU A 104 4.00 41.20 -22.95
C LEU A 104 2.61 41.28 -22.31
N VAL A 105 1.59 40.79 -23.02
CA VAL A 105 0.28 40.52 -22.42
C VAL A 105 0.31 39.11 -21.83
N TRP A 106 0.27 39.02 -20.50
CA TRP A 106 0.35 37.76 -19.76
C TRP A 106 -0.78 36.76 -20.11
N SER A 107 -1.88 37.23 -20.73
CA SER A 107 -2.99 36.37 -21.20
C SER A 107 -2.59 35.39 -22.29
N ASP A 108 -1.58 35.71 -23.09
CA ASP A 108 -1.24 34.96 -24.30
C ASP A 108 -0.36 33.73 -23.99
N TYR A 109 0.20 33.67 -22.77
CA TYR A 109 1.08 32.60 -22.29
C TYR A 109 0.37 31.62 -21.33
N VAL A 110 -0.95 31.71 -21.17
CA VAL A 110 -1.70 30.73 -20.37
C VAL A 110 -1.92 29.48 -21.21
N PRO A 111 -1.37 28.31 -20.82
CA PRO A 111 -1.49 27.10 -21.63
C PRO A 111 -2.97 26.69 -21.74
N GLN A 112 -3.42 26.43 -22.97
CA GLN A 112 -4.82 26.14 -23.25
C GLN A 112 -5.13 24.66 -23.04
N VAL A 113 -6.31 24.38 -22.48
CA VAL A 113 -6.83 23.02 -22.38
C VAL A 113 -7.26 22.56 -23.77
N SER A 114 -6.46 21.68 -24.38
CA SER A 114 -6.66 21.19 -25.76
C SER A 114 -7.80 20.17 -25.86
N ASN A 115 -7.87 19.27 -24.89
CA ASN A 115 -8.91 18.26 -24.80
C ASN A 115 -9.20 17.84 -23.36
N VAL A 116 -10.46 17.50 -23.08
CA VAL A 116 -10.85 16.84 -21.83
C VAL A 116 -11.62 15.59 -22.21
N ALA A 117 -11.23 14.44 -21.68
CA ALA A 117 -11.98 13.21 -21.85
C ALA A 117 -12.20 12.48 -20.52
N LEU A 118 -13.37 11.88 -20.39
CA LEU A 118 -13.82 11.13 -19.24
C LEU A 118 -14.36 9.79 -19.75
N THR A 119 -13.76 8.70 -19.31
CA THR A 119 -14.25 7.35 -19.56
C THR A 119 -14.55 6.67 -18.23
N HIS A 120 -15.82 6.36 -17.96
CA HIS A 120 -16.24 5.61 -16.78
C HIS A 120 -16.77 4.25 -17.20
N LYS A 121 -16.18 3.17 -16.72
CA LYS A 121 -16.58 1.78 -17.03
C LYS A 121 -17.02 1.08 -15.75
N LEU A 122 -18.15 0.43 -15.81
CA LEU A 122 -18.73 -0.36 -14.73
C LEU A 122 -18.92 -1.78 -15.26
N GLU A 123 -18.23 -2.74 -14.64
CA GLU A 123 -18.25 -4.15 -15.00
C GLU A 123 -18.80 -4.97 -13.84
N GLY A 124 -19.56 -6.01 -14.15
CA GLY A 124 -20.04 -6.93 -13.13
C GLY A 124 -20.35 -8.31 -13.70
N THR A 125 -20.53 -9.26 -12.79
CA THR A 125 -20.92 -10.64 -13.10
C THR A 125 -22.27 -10.95 -12.45
N LEU A 126 -23.17 -11.57 -13.19
CA LEU A 126 -24.43 -12.14 -12.69
C LEU A 126 -24.21 -13.62 -12.38
N GLU A 127 -25.10 -14.20 -11.55
CA GLU A 127 -24.98 -15.57 -11.02
C GLU A 127 -24.97 -16.69 -12.08
N ASP A 128 -25.33 -16.41 -13.33
CA ASP A 128 -25.48 -17.41 -14.41
C ASP A 128 -24.40 -17.34 -15.52
N GLY A 129 -23.13 -17.04 -15.18
CA GLY A 129 -22.07 -16.95 -16.20
C GLY A 129 -22.29 -15.83 -17.23
N THR A 130 -23.10 -14.83 -16.85
CA THR A 130 -23.39 -13.64 -17.66
C THR A 130 -22.64 -12.46 -17.07
N SER A 131 -21.76 -11.84 -17.84
CA SER A 131 -21.07 -10.61 -17.45
C SER A 131 -21.64 -9.42 -18.20
N TYR A 132 -21.77 -8.29 -17.53
CA TYR A 132 -22.17 -7.03 -18.14
C TYR A 132 -21.10 -5.98 -17.95
N SER A 133 -20.98 -5.08 -18.91
CA SER A 133 -20.17 -3.88 -18.78
C SER A 133 -20.90 -2.69 -19.37
N VAL A 134 -21.04 -1.61 -18.60
CA VAL A 134 -21.58 -0.33 -19.05
C VAL A 134 -20.46 0.68 -19.00
N ALA A 135 -20.18 1.35 -20.11
CA ALA A 135 -19.14 2.35 -20.23
C ALA A 135 -19.68 3.66 -20.79
N TYR A 136 -19.43 4.76 -20.08
CA TYR A 136 -19.64 6.12 -20.56
C TYR A 136 -18.30 6.70 -21.00
N SER A 137 -18.21 7.24 -22.21
CA SER A 137 -17.04 7.95 -22.70
C SER A 137 -17.46 9.29 -23.28
N ALA A 138 -16.97 10.37 -22.71
CA ALA A 138 -17.16 11.72 -23.20
C ALA A 138 -15.81 12.38 -23.46
N ALA A 139 -15.67 13.06 -24.58
CA ALA A 139 -14.47 13.80 -24.93
C ALA A 139 -14.86 15.15 -25.56
N THR A 140 -14.22 16.22 -25.11
CA THR A 140 -14.30 17.55 -25.72
C THR A 140 -12.95 17.89 -26.31
N LYS A 141 -12.94 18.34 -27.56
CA LYS A 141 -11.75 18.85 -28.25
C LYS A 141 -12.13 20.08 -29.05
N ASN A 142 -11.40 21.17 -28.87
CA ASN A 142 -11.63 22.44 -29.59
C ASN A 142 -13.10 22.92 -29.55
N GLY A 143 -13.74 22.85 -28.38
CA GLY A 143 -15.13 23.29 -28.19
C GLY A 143 -16.21 22.34 -28.74
N GLN A 144 -15.85 21.27 -29.45
CA GLN A 144 -16.79 20.21 -29.86
C GLN A 144 -16.71 19.03 -28.89
N GLY A 145 -17.87 18.65 -28.34
CA GLY A 145 -18.00 17.55 -27.39
C GLY A 145 -18.71 16.35 -28.01
N ASN A 146 -18.10 15.16 -27.89
CA ASN A 146 -18.71 13.89 -28.26
C ASN A 146 -18.86 13.02 -27.01
N GLY A 147 -20.08 12.56 -26.74
CA GLY A 147 -20.39 11.60 -25.70
C GLY A 147 -20.94 10.31 -26.29
N ILE A 148 -20.58 9.17 -25.70
CA ILE A 148 -21.14 7.86 -26.02
C ILE A 148 -21.32 7.06 -24.73
N VAL A 149 -22.51 6.47 -24.57
CA VAL A 149 -22.79 5.44 -23.58
C VAL A 149 -22.82 4.12 -24.33
N SER A 150 -21.99 3.17 -23.95
CA SER A 150 -21.94 1.83 -24.53
C SER A 150 -22.19 0.78 -23.45
N GLY A 151 -22.85 -0.29 -23.81
CA GLY A 151 -23.07 -1.43 -22.93
C GLY A 151 -22.82 -2.73 -23.69
N THR A 152 -22.22 -3.69 -23.00
CA THR A 152 -21.95 -5.03 -23.52
C THR A 152 -22.45 -6.05 -22.51
N ILE A 153 -23.29 -6.97 -22.96
CA ILE A 153 -23.75 -8.12 -22.19
C ILE A 153 -23.14 -9.36 -22.84
N THR A 154 -22.29 -10.08 -22.11
CA THR A 154 -21.69 -11.33 -22.57
C THR A 154 -22.28 -12.48 -21.76
N ARG A 155 -22.85 -13.48 -22.43
CA ARG A 155 -23.39 -14.68 -21.81
C ARG A 155 -22.61 -15.90 -22.28
N GLN A 156 -22.08 -16.66 -21.33
CA GLN A 156 -21.53 -17.98 -21.62
C GLN A 156 -22.69 -18.95 -21.87
N MET A 157 -22.82 -19.45 -23.10
CA MET A 157 -23.87 -20.41 -23.49
C MET A 157 -23.38 -21.87 -23.39
N SER A 158 -22.08 -22.07 -23.58
CA SER A 158 -21.38 -23.35 -23.42
C SER A 158 -19.94 -23.06 -22.98
N GLU A 159 -19.17 -24.07 -22.56
CA GLU A 159 -17.75 -23.93 -22.24
C GLU A 159 -16.91 -23.33 -23.38
N ARG A 160 -17.39 -23.43 -24.63
CA ARG A 160 -16.69 -22.93 -25.82
C ARG A 160 -17.42 -21.82 -26.56
N LEU A 161 -18.65 -21.45 -26.16
CA LEU A 161 -19.52 -20.53 -26.89
C LEU A 161 -19.96 -19.38 -26.00
N TYR A 162 -19.67 -18.15 -26.44
CA TYR A 162 -20.06 -16.91 -25.79
C TYR A 162 -20.90 -16.05 -26.74
N GLY A 163 -22.10 -15.69 -26.31
CA GLY A 163 -22.92 -14.68 -26.97
C GLY A 163 -22.60 -13.30 -26.41
N ARG A 164 -22.47 -12.29 -27.26
CA ARG A 164 -22.26 -10.88 -26.90
C ARG A 164 -23.37 -10.03 -27.49
N LEU A 165 -23.95 -9.14 -26.70
CA LEU A 165 -24.87 -8.12 -27.16
C LEU A 165 -24.28 -6.76 -26.79
N GLU A 166 -24.05 -5.93 -27.79
CA GLU A 166 -23.45 -4.61 -27.68
C GLU A 166 -24.49 -3.56 -28.08
N PHE A 167 -24.57 -2.48 -27.32
CA PHE A 167 -25.34 -1.32 -27.68
C PHE A 167 -24.52 -0.06 -27.40
N ALA A 168 -24.65 0.95 -28.23
CA ALA A 168 -24.08 2.25 -27.98
C ALA A 168 -25.06 3.35 -28.37
N VAL A 169 -25.12 4.40 -27.56
CA VAL A 169 -26.05 5.53 -27.71
C VAL A 169 -25.29 6.83 -27.43
N GLY A 170 -25.50 7.85 -28.25
CA GLY A 170 -24.87 9.16 -28.12
C GLY A 170 -24.48 9.71 -29.48
N SER A 171 -23.20 10.02 -29.64
CA SER A 171 -22.59 10.43 -30.93
C SER A 171 -22.67 9.34 -32.00
N GLN A 172 -22.66 8.06 -31.60
CA GLN A 172 -22.97 6.92 -32.45
C GLN A 172 -24.09 6.11 -31.82
N ARG A 173 -25.02 5.64 -32.66
CA ARG A 173 -26.09 4.72 -32.27
C ARG A 173 -25.80 3.37 -32.91
N ARG A 174 -25.34 2.41 -32.12
CA ARG A 174 -24.93 1.08 -32.58
C ARG A 174 -25.72 0.01 -31.84
N LEU A 175 -26.16 -1.00 -32.56
CA LEU A 175 -26.60 -2.27 -31.98
C LEU A 175 -25.74 -3.37 -32.60
N GLY A 176 -25.12 -4.20 -31.77
CA GLY A 176 -24.17 -5.22 -32.20
C GLY A 176 -24.48 -6.57 -31.58
N TRP A 177 -24.51 -7.62 -32.38
CA TRP A 177 -24.68 -9.00 -31.94
C TRP A 177 -23.41 -9.79 -32.27
N GLY A 178 -22.74 -10.28 -31.24
CA GLY A 178 -21.49 -11.01 -31.33
C GLY A 178 -21.62 -12.47 -30.90
N LEU A 179 -20.84 -13.33 -31.52
CA LEU A 179 -20.71 -14.74 -31.18
C LEU A 179 -19.24 -15.12 -31.21
N SER A 180 -18.71 -15.54 -30.07
CA SER A 180 -17.32 -15.96 -29.90
C SER A 180 -17.30 -17.45 -29.62
N TYR A 181 -16.60 -18.20 -30.47
CA TYR A 181 -16.53 -19.66 -30.40
C TYR A 181 -15.08 -20.14 -30.39
N ALA A 182 -14.71 -20.93 -29.37
CA ALA A 182 -13.43 -21.60 -29.29
C ALA A 182 -13.46 -22.90 -30.10
N LEU A 183 -13.01 -22.85 -31.36
CA LEU A 183 -12.93 -24.04 -32.23
C LEU A 183 -11.97 -25.10 -31.67
N SER A 184 -10.87 -24.67 -31.06
CA SER A 184 -9.86 -25.52 -30.43
C SER A 184 -9.21 -24.78 -29.26
N GLN A 185 -8.39 -25.46 -28.45
CA GLN A 185 -7.62 -24.83 -27.37
C GLN A 185 -6.74 -23.67 -27.86
N LYS A 186 -6.31 -23.71 -29.13
CA LYS A 186 -5.43 -22.72 -29.75
C LYS A 186 -6.10 -21.85 -30.80
N MET A 187 -7.40 -22.02 -31.10
CA MET A 187 -8.09 -21.29 -32.17
C MET A 187 -9.47 -20.85 -31.74
N SER A 188 -9.76 -19.56 -31.94
CA SER A 188 -11.07 -18.96 -31.70
C SER A 188 -11.55 -18.19 -32.91
N MET A 189 -12.87 -18.09 -33.03
CA MET A 189 -13.54 -17.31 -34.05
C MET A 189 -14.57 -16.40 -33.36
N ASP A 190 -14.43 -15.10 -33.60
CA ASP A 190 -15.32 -14.07 -33.11
C ASP A 190 -16.04 -13.44 -34.30
N VAL A 191 -17.36 -13.59 -34.37
CA VAL A 191 -18.24 -12.96 -35.35
C VAL A 191 -19.00 -11.85 -34.65
N LEU A 192 -19.01 -10.64 -35.21
CA LEU A 192 -19.75 -9.49 -34.70
C LEU A 192 -20.53 -8.86 -35.86
N LEU A 193 -21.85 -8.82 -35.74
CA LEU A 193 -22.75 -8.12 -36.66
C LEU A 193 -23.15 -6.82 -36.01
N THR A 194 -22.94 -5.69 -36.68
CA THR A 194 -23.27 -4.35 -36.16
C THR A 194 -24.25 -3.65 -37.07
N THR A 195 -25.20 -2.91 -36.52
CA THR A 195 -26.04 -1.97 -37.25
C THR A 195 -25.80 -0.59 -36.66
N ASP A 196 -25.17 0.27 -37.45
CA ASP A 196 -24.88 1.65 -37.08
C ASP A 196 -25.95 2.57 -37.67
N TYR A 197 -26.45 3.50 -36.87
CA TYR A 197 -27.39 4.53 -37.31
C TYR A 197 -26.67 5.89 -37.32
N TYR A 198 -26.43 6.42 -38.51
CA TYR A 198 -25.76 7.69 -38.73
C TYR A 198 -26.55 8.53 -39.74
N GLY A 199 -26.87 9.79 -39.39
CA GLY A 199 -27.49 10.74 -40.33
C GLY A 199 -28.86 10.35 -40.91
N GLY A 200 -29.59 9.40 -40.31
CA GLY A 200 -30.86 8.89 -40.83
C GLY A 200 -30.76 7.60 -41.65
N ALA A 201 -29.55 7.12 -41.93
CA ALA A 201 -29.30 5.84 -42.59
C ALA A 201 -28.95 4.75 -41.57
N ILE A 202 -29.36 3.51 -41.87
CA ILE A 202 -28.92 2.31 -41.16
C ILE A 202 -27.83 1.67 -42.01
N GLU A 203 -26.61 1.63 -41.47
CA GLU A 203 -25.45 0.98 -42.10
C GLU A 203 -25.22 -0.38 -41.42
N PRO A 204 -25.56 -1.49 -42.09
CA PRO A 204 -25.20 -2.82 -41.60
C PRO A 204 -23.69 -3.03 -41.80
N GLY A 205 -23.06 -3.57 -40.77
CA GLY A 205 -21.67 -3.97 -40.76
C GLY A 205 -21.48 -5.36 -40.18
N TYR A 206 -20.37 -5.99 -40.53
CA TYR A 206 -19.95 -7.27 -40.00
C TYR A 206 -18.44 -7.24 -39.78
N GLN A 207 -18.01 -7.91 -38.71
CA GLN A 207 -16.61 -8.15 -38.39
C GLN A 207 -16.43 -9.62 -38.01
N VAL A 208 -15.58 -10.33 -38.72
CA VAL A 208 -15.22 -11.73 -38.43
C VAL A 208 -13.73 -11.78 -38.11
N THR A 209 -13.38 -12.12 -36.89
CA THR A 209 -11.99 -12.28 -36.44
C THR A 209 -11.71 -13.74 -36.14
N ILE A 210 -10.79 -14.35 -36.88
CA ILE A 210 -10.26 -15.67 -36.61
C ILE A 210 -8.89 -15.48 -35.96
N SER A 211 -8.71 -16.00 -34.75
CA SER A 211 -7.42 -15.93 -34.06
C SER A 211 -6.90 -17.31 -33.73
N ARG A 212 -5.58 -17.49 -33.87
CA ARG A 212 -4.90 -18.75 -33.61
C ARG A 212 -3.58 -18.51 -32.89
N ALA A 213 -3.40 -19.14 -31.73
CA ALA A 213 -2.09 -19.31 -31.11
C ALA A 213 -1.29 -20.35 -31.91
N ILE A 214 -0.26 -19.91 -32.63
CA ILE A 214 0.63 -20.79 -33.41
C ILE A 214 1.62 -21.46 -32.45
N VAL A 215 2.23 -20.65 -31.59
CA VAL A 215 3.04 -21.05 -30.44
C VAL A 215 2.48 -20.30 -29.23
N ASP A 216 2.75 -20.76 -28.01
CA ASP A 216 2.24 -20.11 -26.80
C ASP A 216 2.69 -18.63 -26.70
N GLN A 217 3.81 -18.29 -27.34
CA GLN A 217 4.37 -16.94 -27.47
C GLN A 217 3.94 -16.19 -28.74
N LEU A 218 3.30 -16.83 -29.72
CA LEU A 218 2.98 -16.24 -31.03
C LEU A 218 1.54 -16.51 -31.45
N ALA A 219 0.74 -15.45 -31.53
CA ALA A 219 -0.65 -15.47 -31.95
C ALA A 219 -0.83 -14.77 -33.30
N ALA A 220 -1.52 -15.42 -34.22
CA ALA A 220 -1.98 -14.82 -35.46
C ALA A 220 -3.46 -14.45 -35.34
N SER A 221 -3.86 -13.32 -35.90
CA SER A 221 -5.26 -12.93 -36.06
C SER A 221 -5.55 -12.53 -37.49
N LEU A 222 -6.74 -12.84 -37.97
CA LEU A 222 -7.21 -12.43 -39.27
C LEU A 222 -8.63 -11.89 -39.11
N THR A 223 -8.81 -10.61 -39.38
CA THR A 223 -10.05 -9.86 -39.17
C THR A 223 -10.57 -9.38 -40.51
N PHE A 224 -11.79 -9.79 -40.86
CA PHE A 224 -12.56 -9.28 -41.98
C PHE A 224 -13.57 -8.28 -41.44
N SER A 225 -13.57 -7.03 -41.91
CA SER A 225 -14.50 -5.99 -41.47
C SER A 225 -15.03 -5.21 -42.65
N ASN A 226 -16.33 -5.28 -42.95
CA ASN A 226 -16.98 -4.50 -44.01
C ASN A 226 -16.22 -4.45 -45.36
N GLY A 227 -15.63 -5.57 -45.78
CA GLY A 227 -14.83 -5.67 -47.02
C GLY A 227 -13.32 -5.47 -46.86
N ASN A 228 -12.86 -4.97 -45.70
CA ASN A 228 -11.45 -4.80 -45.39
C ASN A 228 -10.89 -6.05 -44.73
N ILE A 229 -9.64 -6.39 -45.06
CA ILE A 229 -8.93 -7.55 -44.50
C ILE A 229 -7.75 -7.04 -43.71
N ALA A 230 -7.70 -7.40 -42.42
CA ALA A 230 -6.58 -7.14 -41.55
C ALA A 230 -5.95 -8.45 -41.07
N ALA A 231 -4.65 -8.62 -41.29
CA ALA A 231 -3.88 -9.75 -40.79
C ALA A 231 -2.90 -9.27 -39.70
N GLY A 232 -2.94 -9.88 -38.52
CA GLY A 232 -2.12 -9.55 -37.37
C GLY A 232 -1.25 -10.72 -36.91
N LEU A 233 -0.04 -10.41 -36.45
CA LEU A 233 0.88 -11.30 -35.76
C LEU A 233 1.31 -10.63 -34.46
N GLY A 234 1.04 -11.26 -33.32
CA GLY A 234 1.47 -10.82 -32.00
C GLY A 234 2.44 -11.83 -31.41
N TYR A 235 3.61 -11.35 -30.99
CA TYR A 235 4.60 -12.10 -30.23
C TYR A 235 4.72 -11.52 -28.83
N ILE A 236 4.58 -12.36 -27.81
CA ILE A 236 4.74 -12.01 -26.39
C ILE A 236 5.78 -12.96 -25.81
N SER A 237 6.91 -12.43 -25.37
CA SER A 237 7.97 -13.24 -24.76
C SER A 237 7.64 -13.58 -23.31
N GLU A 238 7.96 -14.80 -22.89
CA GLU A 238 7.81 -15.26 -21.51
C GLU A 238 9.02 -14.91 -20.63
N THR A 239 10.22 -14.93 -21.22
CA THR A 239 11.49 -14.68 -20.51
C THR A 239 11.81 -13.20 -20.44
N ASN A 240 11.45 -12.45 -21.48
CA ASN A 240 11.66 -11.01 -21.54
C ASN A 240 10.29 -10.31 -21.54
N PRO A 241 10.16 -9.16 -20.85
CA PRO A 241 8.94 -8.36 -20.86
C PRO A 241 8.81 -7.56 -22.17
N ALA A 242 8.90 -8.26 -23.29
CA ALA A 242 8.85 -7.73 -24.64
C ALA A 242 7.59 -8.25 -25.36
N SER A 243 6.89 -7.34 -26.04
CA SER A 243 5.80 -7.68 -26.94
C SER A 243 5.97 -6.98 -28.27
N LEU A 244 5.81 -7.72 -29.35
CA LEU A 244 5.86 -7.23 -30.73
C LEU A 244 4.52 -7.54 -31.40
N THR A 245 3.92 -6.57 -32.07
CA THR A 245 2.70 -6.78 -32.85
C THR A 245 2.89 -6.19 -34.23
N CYS A 246 2.66 -6.97 -35.26
CA CYS A 246 2.65 -6.56 -36.65
C CYS A 246 1.22 -6.76 -37.19
N GLN A 247 0.58 -5.71 -37.69
CA GLN A 247 -0.74 -5.82 -38.32
C GLN A 247 -0.74 -5.14 -39.68
N LEU A 248 -1.13 -5.88 -40.70
CA LEU A 248 -1.36 -5.42 -42.07
C LEU A 248 -2.86 -5.19 -42.24
N ALA A 249 -3.29 -3.97 -42.54
CA ALA A 249 -4.68 -3.64 -42.83
C ALA A 249 -4.73 -2.58 -43.94
N ASP A 250 -5.58 -2.75 -44.95
CA ASP A 250 -5.80 -1.80 -46.05
C ASP A 250 -4.49 -1.21 -46.62
N GLU A 251 -3.57 -2.11 -47.03
CA GLU A 251 -2.25 -1.80 -47.59
C GLU A 251 -1.24 -1.13 -46.64
N ARG A 252 -1.57 -0.94 -45.35
CA ARG A 252 -0.68 -0.36 -44.34
C ARG A 252 -0.17 -1.41 -43.37
N ILE A 253 1.14 -1.38 -43.15
CA ILE A 253 1.80 -2.20 -42.12
C ILE A 253 1.97 -1.36 -40.87
N SER A 254 1.39 -1.83 -39.77
CA SER A 254 1.55 -1.28 -38.44
C SER A 254 2.42 -2.20 -37.59
N LEU A 255 3.52 -1.65 -37.07
CA LEU A 255 4.45 -2.34 -36.18
C LEU A 255 4.35 -1.66 -34.81
N SER A 256 4.14 -2.45 -33.76
CA SER A 256 4.24 -1.97 -32.39
C SER A 256 5.19 -2.86 -31.60
N ALA A 257 6.15 -2.25 -30.92
CA ALA A 257 7.09 -2.94 -30.05
C ALA A 257 7.03 -2.32 -28.65
N LYS A 258 6.88 -3.14 -27.62
CA LYS A 258 6.85 -2.69 -26.23
C LYS A 258 7.86 -3.52 -25.44
N TYR A 259 8.71 -2.85 -24.67
CA TYR A 259 9.69 -3.48 -23.79
C TYR A 259 9.58 -2.87 -22.39
N ALA A 260 9.43 -3.67 -21.35
CA ALA A 260 9.14 -3.19 -20.00
C ALA A 260 10.08 -3.80 -18.94
N GLN A 261 11.20 -3.16 -18.62
CA GLN A 261 12.17 -3.68 -17.66
C GLN A 261 11.92 -3.14 -16.24
N GLN A 262 11.88 -4.03 -15.25
CA GLN A 262 11.87 -3.63 -13.84
C GLN A 262 13.28 -3.24 -13.40
N LEU A 263 13.45 -2.02 -12.89
CA LEU A 263 14.72 -1.49 -12.39
C LEU A 263 14.87 -1.79 -10.90
N ASP A 264 13.80 -1.54 -10.12
CA ASP A 264 13.71 -1.81 -8.69
C ASP A 264 12.33 -2.39 -8.35
N ASP A 265 12.10 -2.79 -7.10
CA ASP A 265 10.77 -3.21 -6.59
C ASP A 265 9.69 -2.14 -6.79
N THR A 266 10.09 -0.87 -6.91
CA THR A 266 9.18 0.27 -7.08
C THR A 266 9.18 0.87 -8.49
N ASN A 267 10.20 0.65 -9.31
CA ASN A 267 10.39 1.37 -10.57
C ASN A 267 10.45 0.42 -11.77
N THR A 268 9.64 0.68 -12.80
CA THR A 268 9.68 -0.04 -14.09
C THR A 268 9.85 0.92 -15.26
N LEU A 269 10.84 0.66 -16.09
CA LEU A 269 11.10 1.34 -17.35
C LEU A 269 10.26 0.70 -18.46
N LYS A 270 9.61 1.51 -19.30
CA LYS A 270 8.80 1.05 -20.44
C LYS A 270 9.19 1.80 -21.71
N VAL A 271 9.65 1.07 -22.71
CA VAL A 271 9.91 1.58 -24.06
C VAL A 271 8.78 1.12 -24.98
N LYS A 272 8.24 2.02 -25.80
CA LYS A 272 7.19 1.73 -26.78
C LYS A 272 7.55 2.32 -28.13
N LEU A 273 7.43 1.56 -29.19
CA LEU A 273 7.48 2.01 -30.57
C LEU A 273 6.13 1.68 -31.20
N ASN A 274 5.52 2.61 -31.93
CA ASN A 274 4.29 2.36 -32.66
C ASN A 274 4.32 3.03 -34.04
N THR A 275 3.97 2.29 -35.09
CA THR A 275 3.91 2.76 -36.47
C THR A 275 2.52 2.58 -37.11
N ALA A 276 1.48 2.28 -36.32
CA ALA A 276 0.10 2.19 -36.82
C ALA A 276 -0.44 3.52 -37.38
N GLY A 277 0.19 4.63 -37.01
CA GLY A 277 -0.04 5.96 -37.57
C GLY A 277 1.30 6.68 -37.71
N PRO A 278 1.45 7.92 -37.20
CA PRO A 278 2.75 8.57 -37.15
C PRO A 278 3.69 7.72 -36.29
N VAL A 279 4.96 7.63 -36.68
CA VAL A 279 5.97 6.86 -35.94
C VAL A 279 6.18 7.50 -34.57
N LEU A 280 5.76 6.82 -33.51
CA LEU A 280 5.88 7.30 -32.13
C LEU A 280 6.86 6.44 -31.35
N LEU A 281 7.89 7.08 -30.81
CA LEU A 281 8.85 6.52 -29.86
C LEU A 281 8.52 7.03 -28.46
N GLY A 282 8.23 6.11 -27.55
CA GLY A 282 7.83 6.38 -26.18
C GLY A 282 8.84 5.82 -25.17
N LEU A 283 9.30 6.65 -24.24
CA LEU A 283 10.08 6.24 -23.07
C LEU A 283 9.29 6.57 -21.81
N GLY A 284 9.03 5.58 -20.96
CA GLY A 284 8.25 5.78 -19.75
C GLY A 284 8.90 5.21 -18.50
N LEU A 285 8.73 5.89 -17.38
CA LEU A 285 9.10 5.45 -16.05
C LEU A 285 7.85 5.33 -15.20
N VAL A 286 7.55 4.13 -14.73
CA VAL A 286 6.41 3.84 -13.85
C VAL A 286 6.94 3.57 -12.46
N ARG A 287 6.44 4.32 -11.47
CA ARG A 287 6.73 4.14 -10.07
C ARG A 287 5.48 3.66 -9.32
N SER A 288 5.55 2.51 -8.67
CA SER A 288 4.57 2.05 -7.69
C SER A 288 4.99 2.51 -6.30
N SER A 289 4.16 3.34 -5.66
CA SER A 289 4.43 3.84 -4.31
C SER A 289 3.73 3.03 -3.22
N ASP A 290 2.62 2.38 -3.56
CA ASP A 290 1.79 1.57 -2.66
C ASP A 290 1.07 0.47 -3.49
N SER A 291 0.41 -0.50 -2.84
CA SER A 291 -0.30 -1.60 -3.52
C SER A 291 -1.29 -1.09 -4.58
N ASP A 292 -1.90 0.05 -4.29
CA ASP A 292 -3.01 0.63 -5.06
C ASP A 292 -2.65 1.90 -5.83
N THR A 293 -1.41 2.41 -5.68
CA THR A 293 -1.00 3.70 -6.25
C THR A 293 0.19 3.58 -7.20
N LYS A 294 -0.02 4.01 -8.46
CA LYS A 294 0.99 3.95 -9.52
C LYS A 294 1.06 5.28 -10.25
N THR A 295 2.24 5.86 -10.34
CA THR A 295 2.49 7.10 -11.09
C THR A 295 3.45 6.78 -12.22
N ALA A 296 3.09 7.13 -13.45
CA ALA A 296 3.89 6.88 -14.62
C ALA A 296 4.11 8.16 -15.43
N PHE A 297 5.35 8.41 -15.80
CA PHE A 297 5.73 9.47 -16.71
C PHE A 297 6.06 8.82 -18.04
N HIS A 298 5.39 9.21 -19.11
CA HIS A 298 5.67 8.72 -20.46
C HIS A 298 6.05 9.91 -21.34
N PHE A 299 7.23 9.86 -21.91
CA PHE A 299 7.71 10.78 -22.91
C PHE A 299 7.47 10.17 -24.29
N GLU A 300 6.74 10.84 -25.16
CA GLU A 300 6.41 10.38 -26.51
C GLU A 300 6.96 11.38 -27.53
N ALA A 301 7.76 10.91 -28.49
CA ALA A 301 8.34 11.70 -29.56
C ALA A 301 8.01 11.07 -30.91
N GLY A 302 7.55 11.88 -31.86
CA GLY A 302 7.27 11.45 -33.22
C GLY A 302 7.15 12.61 -34.20
N PRO A 303 6.79 12.35 -35.46
CA PRO A 303 6.71 13.38 -36.49
C PRO A 303 5.58 14.40 -36.24
N ILE A 304 4.65 14.11 -35.33
CA ILE A 304 3.59 15.04 -34.87
C ILE A 304 4.04 15.84 -33.62
N GLY A 305 5.32 15.72 -33.24
CA GLY A 305 5.95 16.48 -32.18
C GLY A 305 6.28 15.67 -30.94
N VAL A 306 6.55 16.39 -29.85
CA VAL A 306 6.99 15.84 -28.56
C VAL A 306 5.91 16.08 -27.51
N GLY A 307 5.62 15.07 -26.70
CA GLY A 307 4.64 15.16 -25.63
C GLY A 307 5.07 14.42 -24.36
N LEU A 308 4.66 14.93 -23.21
CA LEU A 308 4.81 14.29 -21.91
C LEU A 308 3.43 13.88 -21.39
N LYS A 309 3.24 12.59 -21.12
CA LYS A 309 2.00 12.03 -20.58
C LYS A 309 2.23 11.53 -19.17
N ILE A 310 1.63 12.23 -18.20
CA ILE A 310 1.64 11.85 -16.79
C ILE A 310 0.40 11.00 -16.52
N VAL A 311 0.56 9.80 -15.99
CA VAL A 311 -0.52 8.87 -15.66
C VAL A 311 -0.46 8.55 -14.18
N HIS A 312 -1.46 8.97 -13.42
CA HIS A 312 -1.58 8.65 -12.00
C HIS A 312 -2.77 7.73 -11.79
N THR A 313 -2.54 6.51 -11.30
CA THR A 313 -3.56 5.51 -11.03
C THR A 313 -3.69 5.33 -9.53
N LEU A 314 -4.91 5.55 -9.02
CA LEU A 314 -5.30 5.38 -7.64
C LEU A 314 -6.49 4.40 -7.60
N ARG A 315 -6.23 3.14 -7.23
CA ARG A 315 -7.23 2.05 -7.26
C ARG A 315 -7.93 1.95 -8.62
N ASP A 316 -9.18 2.41 -8.66
CA ASP A 316 -10.09 2.38 -9.80
C ASP A 316 -10.11 3.69 -10.60
N LEU A 317 -9.48 4.75 -10.10
CA LEU A 317 -9.35 6.05 -10.78
C LEU A 317 -7.99 6.14 -11.47
N SER A 318 -7.98 6.55 -12.73
CA SER A 318 -6.76 6.87 -13.48
C SER A 318 -6.86 8.26 -14.07
N LEU A 319 -5.94 9.12 -13.66
CA LEU A 319 -5.79 10.50 -14.13
C LEU A 319 -4.67 10.55 -15.16
N ILE A 320 -4.95 11.05 -16.36
CA ILE A 320 -4.02 11.12 -17.49
C ILE A 320 -3.88 12.58 -17.91
N LEU A 321 -2.69 13.15 -17.75
CA LEU A 321 -2.39 14.51 -18.14
C LEU A 321 -1.37 14.49 -19.30
N PRO A 322 -1.82 14.52 -20.56
CA PRO A 322 -0.93 14.72 -21.70
C PRO A 322 -0.60 16.21 -21.87
N ILE A 323 0.68 16.53 -21.90
CA ILE A 323 1.22 17.86 -22.13
C ILE A 323 1.90 17.82 -23.50
N TYR A 324 1.41 18.59 -24.46
CA TYR A 324 2.03 18.71 -25.77
C TYR A 324 3.12 19.80 -25.72
N ILE A 325 4.36 19.42 -26.00
CA ILE A 325 5.56 20.25 -25.83
C ILE A 325 5.91 20.95 -27.15
N SER A 326 5.81 20.24 -28.27
CA SER A 326 6.08 20.80 -29.61
C SER A 326 5.16 20.17 -30.65
N ARG A 327 4.92 20.89 -31.75
CA ARG A 327 4.17 20.43 -32.93
C ARG A 327 5.08 19.83 -33.99
N GLU A 328 6.38 20.11 -33.92
CA GLU A 328 7.41 19.56 -34.80
C GLU A 328 8.48 18.76 -34.03
N LEU A 329 9.11 17.82 -34.73
CA LEU A 329 10.23 17.05 -34.20
C LEU A 329 11.52 17.87 -34.30
N SER A 330 11.79 18.70 -33.29
CA SER A 330 13.06 19.42 -33.18
C SER A 330 13.97 18.80 -32.11
N SER A 331 15.28 18.84 -32.33
CA SER A 331 16.29 18.36 -31.37
C SER A 331 16.21 19.12 -30.04
N HIS A 332 15.91 20.42 -30.09
CA HIS A 332 15.73 21.27 -28.91
C HIS A 332 14.49 20.86 -28.11
N SER A 333 13.38 20.53 -28.76
CA SER A 333 12.14 20.08 -28.10
C SER A 333 12.32 18.73 -27.40
N ILE A 334 13.12 17.83 -27.95
CA ILE A 334 13.44 16.54 -27.31
C ILE A 334 14.29 16.78 -26.06
N LEU A 335 15.33 17.62 -26.15
CA LEU A 335 16.18 17.95 -25.00
C LEU A 335 15.39 18.64 -23.89
N LEU A 336 14.56 19.62 -24.21
CA LEU A 336 13.68 20.29 -23.26
C LEU A 336 12.66 19.32 -22.66
N GLY A 337 12.08 18.45 -23.49
CA GLY A 337 11.08 17.49 -23.05
C GLY A 337 11.60 16.41 -22.10
N VAL A 338 12.89 16.09 -22.14
CA VAL A 338 13.54 15.19 -21.17
C VAL A 338 14.12 15.96 -19.98
N ALA A 339 14.81 17.07 -20.23
CA ALA A 339 15.52 17.82 -19.19
C ALA A 339 14.55 18.54 -18.24
N LEU A 340 13.51 19.20 -18.78
CA LEU A 340 12.62 20.05 -17.99
C LEU A 340 11.82 19.26 -16.94
N PRO A 341 11.19 18.11 -17.25
CA PRO A 341 10.51 17.31 -16.23
C PRO A 341 11.47 16.71 -15.19
N SER A 342 12.69 16.36 -15.59
CA SER A 342 13.70 15.83 -14.66
C SER A 342 14.18 16.89 -13.66
N LEU A 343 14.41 18.12 -14.13
CA LEU A 343 14.86 19.23 -13.31
C LEU A 343 13.74 19.72 -12.39
N VAL A 344 12.51 19.87 -12.91
CA VAL A 344 11.33 20.19 -12.10
C VAL A 344 11.10 19.11 -11.04
N GLY A 345 11.24 17.84 -11.40
CA GLY A 345 11.15 16.73 -10.45
C GLY A 345 12.15 16.83 -9.30
N LEU A 346 13.41 17.14 -9.59
CA LEU A 346 14.45 17.34 -8.56
C LEU A 346 14.17 18.55 -7.67
N VAL A 347 13.75 19.67 -8.25
CA VAL A 347 13.44 20.89 -7.50
C VAL A 347 12.24 20.65 -6.58
N VAL A 348 11.14 20.09 -7.09
CA VAL A 348 9.92 19.82 -6.31
C VAL A 348 10.20 18.78 -5.22
N HIS A 349 11.00 17.75 -5.51
CA HIS A 349 11.38 16.76 -4.52
C HIS A 349 12.13 17.40 -3.35
N ASN A 350 13.21 18.13 -3.64
CA ASN A 350 14.12 18.63 -2.61
C ASN A 350 13.56 19.85 -1.86
N PHE A 351 12.84 20.75 -2.54
CA PHE A 351 12.40 22.01 -1.95
C PHE A 351 10.95 22.04 -1.48
N ALA A 352 10.06 21.20 -2.00
CA ALA A 352 8.65 21.21 -1.60
C ALA A 352 8.25 19.93 -0.86
N LEU A 353 8.47 18.77 -1.48
CA LEU A 353 7.98 17.49 -0.95
C LEU A 353 8.73 17.04 0.29
N GLU A 354 10.06 17.08 0.27
CA GLU A 354 10.86 16.61 1.40
C GLU A 354 10.68 17.46 2.67
N PRO A 355 10.75 18.81 2.63
CA PRO A 355 10.46 19.61 3.82
C PRO A 355 9.01 19.47 4.30
N TRP A 356 8.04 19.36 3.38
CA TRP A 356 6.66 19.15 3.76
C TRP A 356 6.43 17.79 4.43
N ARG A 357 7.05 16.72 3.92
CA ARG A 357 6.99 15.39 4.55
C ARG A 357 7.62 15.39 5.93
N ARG A 358 8.77 16.04 6.10
CA ARG A 358 9.43 16.18 7.41
C ARG A 358 8.50 16.90 8.38
N HIS A 359 7.94 18.03 7.96
CA HIS A 359 7.00 18.81 8.76
C HIS A 359 5.72 18.04 9.12
N CYS A 360 5.14 17.30 8.17
CA CYS A 360 3.97 16.46 8.43
C CYS A 360 4.30 15.32 9.40
N LYS A 361 5.46 14.68 9.26
CA LYS A 361 5.89 13.61 10.15
C LYS A 361 6.15 14.13 11.56
N GLU A 362 6.77 15.30 11.69
CA GLU A 362 7.00 15.98 12.97
C GLU A 362 5.67 16.38 13.64
N ARG A 363 4.72 16.95 12.90
CA ARG A 363 3.38 17.27 13.42
C ARG A 363 2.61 16.03 13.86
N TYR A 364 2.60 15.01 13.03
CA TYR A 364 1.98 13.73 13.40
C TYR A 364 2.61 13.16 14.67
N TRP A 365 3.94 13.21 14.78
CA TRP A 365 4.66 12.74 15.95
C TRP A 365 4.35 13.58 17.20
N SER A 366 4.30 14.92 17.08
CA SER A 366 3.97 15.79 18.20
C SER A 366 2.55 15.57 18.69
N ASP A 367 1.60 15.42 17.77
CA ASP A 367 0.19 15.18 18.11
C ASP A 367 0.01 13.78 18.73
N PHE A 368 0.72 12.79 18.21
CA PHE A 368 0.77 11.45 18.79
C PHE A 368 1.33 11.45 20.21
N VAL A 369 2.45 12.14 20.45
CA VAL A 369 3.01 12.26 21.81
C VAL A 369 2.04 13.00 22.73
N ALA A 370 1.43 14.10 22.27
CA ALA A 370 0.49 14.89 23.06
C ALA A 370 -0.76 14.08 23.49
N THR A 371 -1.30 13.26 22.59
CA THR A 371 -2.44 12.38 22.91
C THR A 371 -2.09 11.28 23.92
N GLN A 372 -0.84 10.84 23.98
CA GLN A 372 -0.39 9.79 24.90
C GLN A 372 -0.03 10.30 26.30
N ILE A 373 0.04 11.62 26.54
CA ILE A 373 0.44 12.18 27.85
C ILE A 373 -0.46 11.66 28.98
N HIS A 374 -1.79 11.70 28.79
CA HIS A 374 -2.74 11.23 29.79
C HIS A 374 -2.58 9.73 30.11
N LEU A 375 -2.34 8.92 29.07
CA LEU A 375 -2.14 7.48 29.23
C LEU A 375 -0.84 7.16 29.97
N VAL A 376 0.24 7.92 29.73
CA VAL A 376 1.49 7.77 30.47
C VAL A 376 1.30 8.10 31.95
N GLU A 377 0.52 9.14 32.27
CA GLU A 377 0.25 9.52 33.66
C GLU A 377 -0.60 8.49 34.41
N GLU A 378 -1.62 7.92 33.76
CA GLU A 378 -2.37 6.79 34.30
C GLU A 378 -1.47 5.58 34.56
N ARG A 379 -0.64 5.21 33.59
CA ARG A 379 0.31 4.09 33.73
C ARG A 379 1.35 4.32 34.82
N ARG A 380 1.79 5.57 35.01
CA ARG A 380 2.69 5.95 36.11
C ARG A 380 2.04 5.71 37.47
N ASN A 381 0.78 6.13 37.63
CA ASN A 381 0.04 5.91 38.87
C ASN A 381 -0.21 4.41 39.12
N GLU A 382 -0.64 3.67 38.10
CA GLU A 382 -0.80 2.21 38.20
C GLU A 382 0.52 1.52 38.62
N THR A 383 1.64 1.95 38.05
CA THR A 383 2.97 1.42 38.37
C THR A 383 3.37 1.71 39.80
N ALA A 384 3.19 2.95 40.27
CA ALA A 384 3.49 3.33 41.65
C ALA A 384 2.66 2.52 42.65
N MET A 385 1.37 2.29 42.36
CA MET A 385 0.51 1.44 43.18
C MET A 385 0.98 -0.02 43.16
N ALA A 386 1.33 -0.57 41.99
CA ALA A 386 1.83 -1.93 41.88
C ALA A 386 3.12 -2.15 42.69
N VAL A 387 4.07 -1.21 42.62
CA VAL A 387 5.32 -1.23 43.42
C VAL A 387 4.99 -1.22 44.92
N THR A 388 4.07 -0.35 45.34
CA THR A 388 3.63 -0.27 46.75
C THR A 388 3.04 -1.59 47.24
N LEU A 389 2.25 -2.28 46.40
CA LEU A 389 1.66 -3.59 46.73
C LEU A 389 2.71 -4.72 46.79
N MET A 390 3.82 -4.60 46.06
CA MET A 390 4.89 -5.60 46.02
C MET A 390 5.88 -5.48 47.19
N GLU A 391 6.04 -4.29 47.78
CA GLU A 391 6.98 -3.98 48.86
C GLU A 391 7.00 -5.01 50.01
N PRO A 392 5.86 -5.40 50.63
CA PRO A 392 5.88 -6.37 51.74
C PRO A 392 6.32 -7.78 51.31
N PHE A 393 6.19 -8.12 50.03
CA PHE A 393 6.61 -9.41 49.48
C PHE A 393 8.06 -9.39 49.02
N TYR A 394 8.59 -8.23 48.62
CA TYR A 394 9.98 -8.05 48.21
C TYR A 394 10.94 -8.51 49.32
N GLN A 395 10.73 -8.10 50.56
CA GLN A 395 11.57 -8.50 51.68
C GLN A 395 11.57 -10.02 51.89
N ARG A 396 10.39 -10.65 51.82
CA ARG A 396 10.25 -12.11 51.97
C ARG A 396 10.96 -12.86 50.85
N LYS A 397 10.81 -12.39 49.62
CA LYS A 397 11.42 -13.00 48.44
C LYS A 397 12.93 -12.82 48.42
N ARG A 398 13.43 -11.67 48.89
CA ARG A 398 14.86 -11.43 49.08
C ARG A 398 15.46 -12.40 50.11
N LEU A 399 14.86 -12.53 51.29
CA LEU A 399 15.32 -13.46 52.33
C LEU A 399 15.31 -14.93 51.86
N GLN A 400 14.36 -15.30 51.01
CA GLN A 400 14.30 -16.65 50.42
C GLN A 400 15.48 -16.92 49.47
N GLU A 401 15.96 -15.90 48.77
CA GLU A 401 17.06 -15.97 47.79
C GLU A 401 18.44 -15.61 48.39
N GLU A 402 18.48 -15.11 49.63
CA GLU A 402 19.74 -14.82 50.36
C GLU A 402 20.74 -15.99 50.43
N PRO A 403 20.33 -17.27 50.58
CA PRO A 403 21.27 -18.37 50.48
C PRO A 403 21.68 -18.63 49.01
N ASN A 404 22.81 -18.04 48.58
CA ASN A 404 23.46 -18.27 47.29
C ASN A 404 22.61 -18.01 46.02
N GLY A 405 21.50 -17.26 46.14
CA GLY A 405 20.61 -16.94 45.03
C GLY A 405 20.95 -15.65 44.28
N LEU A 406 19.99 -15.18 43.49
CA LEU A 406 20.08 -13.96 42.67
C LEU A 406 19.37 -12.79 43.38
N ILE A 407 20.13 -11.77 43.73
CA ILE A 407 19.64 -10.57 44.43
C ILE A 407 19.94 -9.34 43.60
N ILE A 408 18.93 -8.59 43.20
CA ILE A 408 19.08 -7.32 42.50
C ILE A 408 19.38 -6.23 43.54
N THR A 409 20.50 -5.54 43.36
CA THR A 409 20.93 -4.47 44.26
C THR A 409 20.37 -3.12 43.83
N SER A 410 20.36 -2.84 42.53
CA SER A 410 19.79 -1.64 41.92
C SER A 410 19.34 -1.93 40.50
N ALA A 411 18.20 -1.40 40.08
CA ALA A 411 17.73 -1.52 38.71
C ALA A 411 16.99 -0.25 38.30
N TYR A 412 17.44 0.35 37.20
CA TYR A 412 16.93 1.63 36.70
C TYR A 412 16.55 1.48 35.23
N TYR A 413 15.32 1.86 34.92
CA TYR A 413 14.86 2.03 33.55
C TYR A 413 14.98 3.52 33.21
N GLU A 414 15.74 3.85 32.18
CA GLU A 414 16.08 5.24 31.84
C GLU A 414 16.08 5.47 30.33
N ARG A 415 16.00 6.75 29.94
CA ARG A 415 16.14 7.14 28.54
C ARG A 415 17.58 6.90 28.08
N ALA A 416 17.75 6.16 26.97
CA ALA A 416 19.06 5.96 26.38
C ALA A 416 19.60 7.30 25.88
N SER A 417 20.75 7.72 26.40
CA SER A 417 21.46 8.89 25.89
C SER A 417 22.12 8.52 24.56
N PRO A 418 22.05 9.39 23.52
CA PRO A 418 22.84 9.19 22.33
C PRO A 418 24.33 9.19 22.71
N MET A 419 25.03 8.14 22.28
CA MET A 419 26.44 7.85 22.56
C MET A 419 27.32 9.11 22.71
N GLY A 420 27.95 9.28 23.89
CA GLY A 420 29.15 10.13 24.04
C GLY A 420 29.13 11.25 25.08
N SER A 421 28.02 11.56 25.76
CA SER A 421 28.05 12.55 26.85
C SER A 421 28.34 11.87 28.20
N PRO A 422 29.36 12.33 28.97
CA PRO A 422 29.63 11.78 30.29
C PRO A 422 28.43 12.00 31.22
N LEU A 423 28.24 11.04 32.12
CA LEU A 423 27.22 10.93 33.16
C LEU A 423 26.93 12.28 33.84
N GLN A 424 26.04 13.08 33.27
CA GLN A 424 25.34 14.11 34.03
C GLN A 424 24.42 13.37 35.00
N ALA A 425 24.42 13.83 36.26
CA ALA A 425 23.62 13.27 37.34
C ALA A 425 22.20 12.96 36.84
N PRO A 426 21.63 11.80 37.21
CA PRO A 426 20.33 11.37 36.72
C PRO A 426 19.30 12.47 36.97
N ASN A 427 18.77 13.06 35.90
CA ASN A 427 17.61 13.92 36.02
C ASN A 427 16.48 13.07 36.60
N PRO A 428 15.92 13.41 37.77
CA PRO A 428 14.99 12.54 38.50
C PRO A 428 13.66 12.31 37.76
N THR A 429 13.41 13.04 36.67
CA THR A 429 12.19 12.94 35.87
C THR A 429 12.25 11.85 34.79
N ASN A 430 13.44 11.35 34.43
CA ASN A 430 13.62 10.42 33.30
C ASN A 430 14.17 9.03 33.71
N VAL A 431 14.13 8.72 35.01
CA VAL A 431 14.60 7.45 35.56
C VAL A 431 13.49 6.83 36.40
N LEU A 432 13.15 5.58 36.10
CA LEU A 432 12.22 4.77 36.88
C LEU A 432 13.02 3.73 37.65
N ASP A 433 12.86 3.72 38.98
CA ASP A 433 13.38 2.65 39.82
C ASP A 433 12.51 1.41 39.66
N VAL A 434 13.12 0.32 39.20
CA VAL A 434 12.45 -0.95 38.92
C VAL A 434 13.05 -2.10 39.74
N THR A 435 13.79 -1.80 40.81
CA THR A 435 14.40 -2.78 41.72
C THR A 435 13.40 -3.81 42.24
N ILE A 436 12.31 -3.33 42.83
CA ILE A 436 11.28 -4.15 43.47
C ILE A 436 10.54 -5.02 42.44
N PRO A 437 9.98 -4.47 41.34
CA PRO A 437 9.36 -5.27 40.29
C PRO A 437 10.28 -6.36 39.73
N LEU A 438 11.56 -6.03 39.50
CA LEU A 438 12.51 -6.95 38.87
C LEU A 438 12.91 -8.08 39.83
N GLN A 439 13.07 -7.81 41.12
CA GLN A 439 13.27 -8.87 42.14
C GLN A 439 12.05 -9.79 42.26
N MET A 440 10.84 -9.24 42.09
CA MET A 440 9.62 -10.04 42.08
C MET A 440 9.49 -10.96 40.87
N LEU A 441 10.29 -10.77 39.81
CA LEU A 441 10.35 -11.65 38.64
C LEU A 441 11.38 -12.79 38.76
N VAL A 442 12.23 -12.79 39.80
CA VAL A 442 13.20 -13.87 40.03
C VAL A 442 12.47 -15.18 40.35
N VAL A 443 12.79 -16.26 39.65
CA VAL A 443 12.28 -17.61 39.95
C VAL A 443 13.48 -18.55 39.93
N ASP A 444 13.67 -19.33 41.00
CA ASP A 444 14.79 -20.27 41.17
C ASP A 444 16.17 -19.63 40.89
N SER A 445 16.40 -18.45 41.47
CA SER A 445 17.63 -17.65 41.29
C SER A 445 17.98 -17.29 39.83
N GLN A 446 16.99 -17.21 38.94
CA GLN A 446 17.17 -16.79 37.54
C GLN A 446 16.08 -15.83 37.07
N ILE A 447 16.39 -15.03 36.04
CA ILE A 447 15.44 -14.17 35.33
C ILE A 447 15.56 -14.42 33.83
N CYS A 448 14.44 -14.78 33.20
CA CYS A 448 14.30 -14.92 31.77
C CYS A 448 13.12 -14.07 31.28
N LEU A 449 13.40 -12.91 30.70
CA LEU A 449 12.39 -12.09 30.02
C LEU A 449 12.60 -12.20 28.52
N GLU A 450 11.54 -12.56 27.79
CA GLU A 450 11.55 -12.65 26.33
C GLU A 450 11.71 -11.28 25.66
N LYS A 451 11.90 -11.29 24.34
CA LYS A 451 12.00 -10.05 23.55
C LYS A 451 10.66 -9.33 23.57
N GLY A 452 10.71 -8.03 23.83
CA GLY A 452 9.52 -7.18 23.91
C GLY A 452 9.79 -5.91 24.70
N SER A 453 8.93 -4.89 24.55
CA SER A 453 9.08 -3.63 25.27
C SER A 453 8.94 -3.84 26.78
N LYS A 454 9.94 -3.42 27.55
CA LYS A 454 9.92 -3.56 29.02
C LYS A 454 8.90 -2.66 29.67
N SER A 455 8.43 -1.62 28.97
CA SER A 455 7.32 -0.76 29.41
C SER A 455 6.01 -1.52 29.66
N ASN A 456 5.86 -2.73 29.11
CA ASN A 456 4.65 -3.54 29.26
C ASN A 456 4.71 -4.47 30.49
N LEU A 457 5.83 -4.53 31.19
CA LEU A 457 5.99 -5.35 32.39
C LEU A 457 5.25 -4.73 33.58
N LEU A 458 4.79 -5.58 34.50
CA LEU A 458 4.14 -5.12 35.72
C LEU A 458 5.13 -4.35 36.59
N GLY A 459 4.79 -3.11 36.97
CA GLY A 459 5.72 -2.23 37.69
C GLY A 459 6.65 -1.42 36.78
N PHE A 460 6.43 -1.46 35.47
CA PHE A 460 7.10 -0.64 34.47
C PHE A 460 6.07 0.22 33.73
N TYR A 461 6.51 1.38 33.23
CA TYR A 461 5.76 2.18 32.26
C TYR A 461 6.73 2.88 31.30
N ASP A 462 6.20 3.41 30.20
CA ASP A 462 7.02 4.14 29.24
C ASP A 462 7.37 5.55 29.76
N ILE A 463 8.64 5.75 30.13
CA ILE A 463 9.17 7.03 30.61
C ILE A 463 9.34 8.03 29.47
N ALA A 464 9.60 7.55 28.25
CA ALA A 464 9.99 8.39 27.12
C ALA A 464 9.43 7.83 25.81
N VAL A 465 8.15 8.12 25.56
CA VAL A 465 7.43 7.71 24.35
C VAL A 465 8.19 8.19 23.11
N GLY A 466 8.60 7.25 22.26
CA GLY A 466 9.34 7.55 21.01
C GLY A 466 10.84 7.64 21.11
N HIS A 467 11.40 7.57 22.32
CA HIS A 467 12.84 7.58 22.51
C HIS A 467 13.36 6.19 22.85
N ALA A 468 14.61 5.94 22.50
CA ALA A 468 15.29 4.72 22.92
C ALA A 468 15.43 4.72 24.46
N LYS A 469 15.21 3.56 25.07
CA LYS A 469 15.27 3.35 26.51
C LYS A 469 16.23 2.20 26.83
N LEU A 470 16.76 2.22 28.03
CA LEU A 470 17.74 1.25 28.50
C LEU A 470 17.42 0.84 29.92
N LEU A 471 17.61 -0.45 30.21
CA LEU A 471 17.47 -1.03 31.53
C LEU A 471 18.85 -1.35 32.07
N ARG A 472 19.25 -0.66 33.13
CA ARG A 472 20.48 -0.92 33.88
C ARG A 472 20.13 -1.76 35.11
N ILE A 473 20.86 -2.86 35.30
CA ILE A 473 20.63 -3.80 36.40
C ILE A 473 21.97 -4.10 37.05
N ASP A 474 22.08 -3.80 38.34
CA ASP A 474 23.17 -4.25 39.19
C ASP A 474 22.61 -5.34 40.10
N TYR A 475 23.31 -6.47 40.17
CA TYR A 475 22.85 -7.62 40.93
C TYR A 475 24.01 -8.42 41.53
N CYS A 476 23.71 -9.21 42.54
CA CYS A 476 24.61 -10.14 43.20
C CYS A 476 24.13 -11.57 42.96
N PHE A 477 25.03 -12.46 42.55
CA PHE A 477 24.74 -13.88 42.42
C PHE A 477 25.85 -14.67 43.11
N ARG A 478 25.49 -15.50 44.09
CA ARG A 478 26.46 -16.28 44.91
C ARG A 478 27.57 -15.42 45.54
N GLY A 479 27.23 -14.20 45.96
CA GLY A 479 28.18 -13.25 46.57
C GLY A 479 29.00 -12.41 45.57
N ILE A 480 28.91 -12.69 44.26
CA ILE A 480 29.66 -11.96 43.23
C ILE A 480 28.78 -10.87 42.61
N LYS A 481 29.31 -9.65 42.49
CA LYS A 481 28.60 -8.50 41.89
C LYS A 481 28.66 -8.53 40.37
N HIS A 482 27.57 -8.17 39.75
CA HIS A 482 27.38 -8.13 38.31
C HIS A 482 26.62 -6.86 37.89
N GLN A 483 26.89 -6.38 36.68
CA GLN A 483 26.21 -5.23 36.08
C GLN A 483 25.83 -5.53 34.62
N ALA A 484 24.59 -5.21 34.26
CA ALA A 484 24.04 -5.41 32.92
C ALA A 484 23.34 -4.14 32.40
N CYS A 485 23.58 -3.80 31.14
CA CYS A 485 22.92 -2.70 30.42
C CYS A 485 22.22 -3.28 29.19
N ILE A 486 20.89 -3.27 29.19
CA ILE A 486 20.09 -4.00 28.19
C ILE A 486 19.09 -3.05 27.53
N ALA A 487 19.07 -2.99 26.20
CA ALA A 487 18.12 -2.19 25.41
C ALA A 487 16.66 -2.61 25.66
N ASP A 488 15.70 -1.72 25.43
CA ASP A 488 14.28 -1.93 25.77
C ASP A 488 13.70 -3.25 25.25
N GLU A 489 13.85 -3.53 23.95
CA GLU A 489 13.27 -4.71 23.28
C GLU A 489 14.12 -5.98 23.38
N ALA A 490 15.32 -5.88 23.96
CA ALA A 490 16.25 -6.99 24.04
C ALA A 490 15.90 -7.95 25.19
N GLN A 491 16.14 -9.25 24.95
CA GLN A 491 15.93 -10.31 25.92
C GLN A 491 16.79 -10.10 27.18
N VAL A 492 16.22 -10.33 28.37
CA VAL A 492 16.93 -10.25 29.65
C VAL A 492 17.16 -11.67 30.17
N LEU A 493 18.42 -12.08 30.25
CA LEU A 493 18.83 -13.36 30.82
C LEU A 493 19.82 -13.08 31.96
N LEU A 494 19.47 -13.46 33.18
CA LEU A 494 20.32 -13.31 34.37
C LEU A 494 20.31 -14.62 35.18
N PRO A 495 21.46 -15.07 35.73
CA PRO A 495 22.78 -14.45 35.69
C PRO A 495 23.62 -14.84 34.46
N LEU A 496 24.42 -13.91 33.91
CA LEU A 496 25.41 -14.17 32.85
C LEU A 496 26.84 -13.87 33.31
N ARG A 497 27.81 -14.69 32.86
CA ARG A 497 29.23 -14.49 33.18
C ARG A 497 29.82 -13.20 32.60
N SER A 498 29.26 -12.71 31.49
CA SER A 498 29.68 -11.46 30.85
C SER A 498 29.37 -10.21 31.69
N HIS A 499 28.50 -10.33 32.70
CA HIS A 499 28.10 -9.22 33.54
C HIS A 499 28.95 -9.10 34.81
N ILE A 500 29.90 -10.01 35.06
CA ILE A 500 30.74 -9.96 36.27
C ILE A 500 31.52 -8.64 36.28
N ILE A 501 31.42 -7.90 37.37
CA ILE A 501 32.26 -6.72 37.59
C ILE A 501 33.61 -7.24 38.11
N PRO A 502 34.73 -7.04 37.38
CA PRO A 502 36.04 -7.36 37.92
C PRO A 502 36.31 -6.49 39.15
N GLU A 503 36.78 -7.12 40.23
CA GLU A 503 37.17 -6.41 41.46
C GLU A 503 38.36 -5.47 41.26
#